data_AF-A8MIH4-F1
#
_entry.id   AF-A8MIH4-F1
#
_cell.length_a   1.000
_cell.length_b   1.000
_cell.length_c   1.000
_cell.angle_alpha   90.00
_cell.angle_beta   90.00
_cell.angle_gamma   90.00
#
_symmetry.space_group_name_H-M   'P 1'
#
loop_
_entity.id
_entity.type
_entity.pdbx_description
1 polymer ?
#
loop_
_entity_poly.entity_id
_entity_poly.type
_entity_poly.pdbx_seq_one_letter_code
_entity_poly.pdbx_strand_id
1 'polypeptide(L)'
;MSTLEKLSNIVSETAKSLSKKSGEFIEVGKLTLDAQKKQERIQEIYEEMGEYVYSRLKRGSYVTKEEVLTWIQQIHRLEEGIEDSEKMALRIRNIKHCQHCRIQLEKEDNYCPICGKYAG
;
A
#
# COMPACT_ATOMS: atom_id res chain seq x y z
N MET A 1 42.81 8.78 -2.36
CA MET A 1 41.69 7.84 -2.57
C MET A 1 41.53 7.59 -4.06
N SER A 2 41.61 6.33 -4.46
CA SER A 2 41.77 5.88 -5.86
C SER A 2 40.46 6.03 -6.65
N THR A 3 40.57 6.39 -7.93
CA THR A 3 39.44 6.50 -8.87
C THR A 3 38.72 5.16 -9.10
N LEU A 4 39.41 4.04 -8.86
CA LEU A 4 38.87 2.68 -9.00
C LEU A 4 37.86 2.32 -7.89
N GLU A 5 38.12 2.76 -6.65
CA GLU A 5 37.24 2.54 -5.49
C GLU A 5 35.94 3.34 -5.64
N LYS A 6 36.03 4.57 -6.17
CA LYS A 6 34.86 5.40 -6.47
C LYS A 6 33.96 4.77 -7.54
N LEU A 7 34.54 4.18 -8.59
CA LEU A 7 33.79 3.49 -9.65
C LEU A 7 33.10 2.21 -9.16
N SER A 8 33.80 1.40 -8.36
CA SER A 8 33.24 0.18 -7.75
C SER A 8 32.00 0.49 -6.87
N ASN A 9 32.11 1.54 -6.04
CA ASN A 9 31.02 1.97 -5.19
C ASN A 9 29.81 2.49 -6.00
N ILE A 10 30.05 3.27 -7.06
CA ILE A 10 28.99 3.79 -7.94
C ILE A 10 28.23 2.65 -8.64
N VAL A 11 28.92 1.62 -9.14
CA VAL A 11 28.28 0.47 -9.78
C VAL A 11 27.44 -0.34 -8.78
N SER A 12 27.97 -0.56 -7.57
CA SER A 12 27.23 -1.24 -6.49
C SER A 12 25.98 -0.48 -6.05
N GLU A 13 26.08 0.85 -5.91
CA GLU A 13 24.97 1.72 -5.53
C GLU A 13 23.90 1.79 -6.63
N THR A 14 24.31 1.85 -7.89
CA THR A 14 23.39 1.86 -9.04
C THR A 14 22.59 0.57 -9.10
N ALA A 15 23.24 -0.59 -8.92
CA ALA A 15 22.56 -1.89 -8.85
C ALA A 15 21.57 -1.97 -7.68
N LYS A 16 21.99 -1.55 -6.47
CA LYS A 16 21.12 -1.51 -5.27
C LYS A 16 19.89 -0.62 -5.47
N SER A 17 20.04 0.49 -6.18
CA SER A 17 18.95 1.42 -6.40
C SER A 17 17.87 0.91 -7.36
N LEU A 18 18.27 0.20 -8.42
CA LEU A 18 17.36 -0.46 -9.36
C LEU A 18 16.57 -1.55 -8.63
N SER A 19 17.22 -2.32 -7.75
CA SER A 19 16.56 -3.32 -6.90
C SER A 19 15.61 -2.71 -5.86
N LYS A 20 15.90 -1.52 -5.31
CA LYS A 20 15.02 -0.84 -4.36
C LYS A 20 13.74 -0.33 -5.04
N LYS A 21 13.86 0.30 -6.20
CA LYS A 21 12.71 0.81 -6.95
C LYS A 21 11.78 -0.32 -7.41
N SER A 22 12.33 -1.45 -7.85
CA SER A 22 11.51 -2.64 -8.14
C SER A 22 10.83 -3.19 -6.88
N GLY A 23 11.51 -3.17 -5.74
CA GLY A 23 10.95 -3.53 -4.43
C GLY A 23 9.74 -2.67 -4.03
N GLU A 24 9.86 -1.34 -4.16
CA GLU A 24 8.78 -0.39 -3.85
C GLU A 24 7.54 -0.62 -4.73
N PHE A 25 7.72 -0.86 -6.03
CA PHE A 25 6.59 -1.20 -6.92
C PHE A 25 5.93 -2.52 -6.54
N ILE A 26 6.71 -3.52 -6.14
CA ILE A 26 6.18 -4.80 -5.66
C ILE A 26 5.39 -4.59 -4.36
N GLU A 27 5.90 -3.77 -3.44
CA GLU A 27 5.24 -3.48 -2.17
C GLU A 27 3.93 -2.71 -2.36
N VAL A 28 3.92 -1.67 -3.18
CA VAL A 28 2.69 -0.95 -3.57
C VAL A 28 1.71 -1.90 -4.26
N GLY A 29 2.19 -2.78 -5.15
CA GLY A 29 1.38 -3.78 -5.80
C GLY A 29 0.73 -4.76 -4.82
N LYS A 30 1.48 -5.23 -3.81
CA LYS A 30 0.95 -6.08 -2.74
C LYS A 30 -0.13 -5.38 -1.92
N LEU A 31 0.11 -4.13 -1.52
CA LEU A 31 -0.88 -3.32 -0.78
C LEU A 31 -2.15 -3.10 -1.61
N THR A 32 -2.00 -2.87 -2.92
CA THR A 32 -3.13 -2.69 -3.84
C THR A 32 -3.96 -3.98 -3.96
N LEU A 33 -3.30 -5.13 -4.16
CA LEU A 33 -3.98 -6.43 -4.23
C LEU A 33 -4.68 -6.79 -2.91
N ASP A 34 -4.06 -6.45 -1.78
CA ASP A 34 -4.65 -6.65 -0.46
C ASP A 34 -5.91 -5.79 -0.25
N ALA A 35 -5.87 -4.51 -0.66
CA ALA A 35 -7.05 -3.64 -0.65
C ALA A 35 -8.19 -4.18 -1.54
N GLN A 36 -7.85 -4.67 -2.75
CA GLN A 36 -8.82 -5.28 -3.66
C GLN A 36 -9.50 -6.50 -3.04
N LYS A 37 -8.75 -7.40 -2.40
CA LYS A 37 -9.31 -8.56 -1.69
C LYS A 37 -10.25 -8.16 -0.56
N LYS A 38 -9.91 -7.08 0.18
CA LYS A 38 -10.80 -6.55 1.22
C LYS A 38 -12.10 -6.00 0.63
N GLN A 39 -12.02 -5.30 -0.51
CA GLN A 39 -13.20 -4.81 -1.24
C GLN A 39 -14.08 -5.95 -1.75
N GLU A 40 -13.48 -6.99 -2.33
CA GLU A 40 -14.19 -8.21 -2.73
C GLU A 40 -14.90 -8.85 -1.53
N ARG A 41 -14.23 -8.96 -0.38
CA ARG A 41 -14.86 -9.49 0.83
C ARG A 41 -16.01 -8.62 1.35
N ILE A 42 -15.93 -7.30 1.25
CA ILE A 42 -17.04 -6.41 1.60
C ILE A 42 -18.25 -6.69 0.69
N GLN A 43 -18.01 -6.88 -0.61
CA GLN A 43 -19.08 -7.22 -1.56
C GLN A 43 -19.75 -8.56 -1.22
N GLU A 44 -18.97 -9.59 -0.90
CA GLU A 44 -19.50 -10.88 -0.41
C GLU A 44 -20.36 -10.70 0.84
N ILE A 45 -19.91 -9.88 1.80
CA ILE A 45 -20.68 -9.61 3.02
C ILE A 45 -22.01 -8.91 2.68
N TYR A 46 -22.03 -7.97 1.73
CA TYR A 46 -23.28 -7.35 1.30
C TYR A 46 -24.25 -8.34 0.67
N GLU A 47 -23.75 -9.30 -0.10
CA GLU A 47 -24.56 -10.38 -0.68
C GLU A 47 -25.12 -11.31 0.40
N GLU A 48 -24.27 -11.75 1.34
CA GLU A 48 -24.67 -12.55 2.50
C GLU A 48 -25.77 -11.85 3.33
N MET A 49 -25.58 -10.55 3.62
CA MET A 49 -26.55 -9.72 4.34
C MET A 49 -27.86 -9.59 3.56
N GLY A 50 -27.78 -9.34 2.26
CA GLY A 50 -28.95 -9.18 1.38
C GLY A 50 -29.78 -10.45 1.31
N GLU A 51 -29.14 -11.61 1.12
CA GLU A 51 -29.80 -12.92 1.12
C GLU A 51 -30.46 -13.21 2.46
N TYR A 52 -29.75 -12.94 3.57
CA TYR A 52 -30.28 -13.12 4.91
C TYR A 52 -31.53 -12.26 5.14
N VAL A 53 -31.46 -10.96 4.85
CA VAL A 53 -32.58 -10.03 5.04
C VAL A 53 -33.76 -10.42 4.16
N TYR A 54 -33.52 -10.67 2.88
CA TYR A 54 -34.57 -11.07 1.95
C TYR A 54 -35.26 -12.37 2.39
N SER A 55 -34.49 -13.39 2.78
CA SER A 55 -35.04 -14.69 3.18
C SER A 55 -35.91 -14.60 4.44
N ARG A 56 -35.53 -13.75 5.40
CA ARG A 56 -36.30 -13.49 6.64
C ARG A 56 -37.60 -12.78 6.33
N LEU A 57 -37.54 -11.68 5.58
CA LEU A 57 -38.72 -10.89 5.24
C LEU A 57 -39.70 -11.68 4.36
N LYS A 58 -39.21 -12.50 3.42
CA LYS A 58 -40.03 -13.38 2.59
C LYS A 58 -40.83 -14.40 3.43
N ARG A 59 -40.31 -14.81 4.59
CA ARG A 59 -40.99 -15.71 5.53
C ARG A 59 -41.93 -14.98 6.51
N GLY A 60 -42.07 -13.66 6.39
CA GLY A 60 -42.84 -12.83 7.32
C GLY A 60 -42.14 -12.56 8.65
N SER A 61 -40.86 -12.91 8.78
CA SER A 61 -40.03 -12.57 9.95
C SER A 61 -39.42 -11.18 9.79
N TYR A 62 -39.24 -10.47 10.90
CA TYR A 62 -38.46 -9.23 10.92
C TYR A 62 -36.95 -9.53 11.09
N VAL A 63 -36.13 -8.54 10.74
CA VAL A 63 -34.68 -8.54 10.99
C VAL A 63 -34.38 -7.45 12.01
N THR A 64 -33.60 -7.78 13.03
CA THR A 64 -33.17 -6.79 14.04
C THR A 64 -31.79 -6.26 13.72
N LYS A 65 -31.45 -5.11 14.33
CA LYS A 65 -30.13 -4.50 14.18
C LYS A 65 -29.03 -5.42 14.71
N GLU A 66 -29.30 -6.13 15.80
CA GLU A 66 -28.37 -7.03 16.47
C GLU A 66 -27.99 -8.21 15.58
N GLU A 67 -28.94 -8.72 14.77
CA GLU A 67 -28.70 -9.81 13.82
C GLU A 67 -27.70 -9.41 12.73
N VAL A 68 -27.64 -8.14 12.34
CA VAL A 68 -26.75 -7.66 11.27
C VAL A 68 -25.50 -6.94 11.77
N LEU A 69 -25.44 -6.62 13.07
CA LEU A 69 -24.38 -5.80 13.65
C LEU A 69 -22.98 -6.40 13.44
N THR A 70 -22.87 -7.72 13.51
CA THR A 70 -21.61 -8.44 13.30
C THR A 70 -21.04 -8.19 11.91
N TRP A 71 -21.87 -8.24 10.85
CA TRP A 71 -21.43 -7.95 9.49
C TRP A 71 -21.03 -6.48 9.33
N ILE A 72 -21.79 -5.54 9.90
CA ILE A 72 -21.46 -4.11 9.88
C ILE A 72 -20.08 -3.86 10.50
N GLN A 73 -19.80 -4.47 11.65
CA GLN A 73 -18.49 -4.36 12.31
C GLN A 73 -17.35 -5.02 11.51
N GLN A 74 -17.65 -6.04 10.70
CA GLN A 74 -16.65 -6.63 9.80
C GLN A 74 -16.37 -5.70 8.62
N ILE A 75 -17.39 -5.11 8.02
CA ILE A 75 -17.25 -4.13 6.93
C ILE A 75 -16.40 -2.95 7.39
N HIS A 76 -16.71 -2.34 8.54
CA HIS A 76 -15.92 -1.20 9.04
C HIS A 76 -14.43 -1.55 9.22
N ARG A 77 -14.12 -2.74 9.73
CA ARG A 77 -12.73 -3.19 9.88
C ARG A 77 -12.02 -3.40 8.55
N LEU A 78 -12.74 -3.88 7.54
CA LEU A 78 -12.20 -4.03 6.20
C LEU A 78 -11.97 -2.66 5.54
N GLU A 79 -12.89 -1.70 5.72
CA GLU A 79 -12.76 -0.33 5.24
C GLU A 79 -11.57 0.40 5.88
N GLU A 80 -11.40 0.31 7.20
CA GLU A 80 -10.21 0.83 7.90
C GLU A 80 -8.92 0.22 7.33
N GLY A 81 -8.92 -1.10 7.10
CA GLY A 81 -7.78 -1.80 6.52
C GLY A 81 -7.46 -1.37 5.08
N ILE A 82 -8.46 -1.02 4.27
CA ILE A 82 -8.27 -0.48 2.92
C ILE A 82 -7.61 0.90 3.02
N GLU A 83 -8.13 1.77 3.89
CA GLU A 83 -7.60 3.12 4.07
C GLU A 83 -6.13 3.09 4.52
N ASP A 84 -5.77 2.17 5.41
CA ASP A 84 -4.39 1.99 5.86
C ASP A 84 -3.46 1.50 4.74
N SER A 85 -3.90 0.52 3.93
CA SER A 85 -3.14 0.03 2.77
C SER A 85 -2.92 1.14 1.73
N GLU A 86 -3.93 1.97 1.48
CA GLU A 86 -3.83 3.12 0.56
C GLU A 86 -2.88 4.19 1.10
N LYS A 87 -2.98 4.55 2.39
CA LYS A 87 -2.06 5.48 3.06
C LYS A 87 -0.62 5.00 2.97
N MET A 88 -0.38 3.71 3.20
CA MET A 88 0.96 3.13 3.13
C MET A 88 1.51 3.16 1.69
N ALA A 89 0.69 2.83 0.70
CA ALA A 89 1.07 2.92 -0.71
C ALA A 89 1.40 4.36 -1.15
N LEU A 90 0.68 5.36 -0.63
CA LEU A 90 0.97 6.77 -0.86
C LEU A 90 2.27 7.22 -0.19
N ARG A 91 2.57 6.73 1.02
CA ARG A 91 3.85 7.00 1.70
C ARG A 91 5.01 6.47 0.88
N ILE A 92 4.94 5.22 0.42
CA ILE A 92 5.98 4.60 -0.41
C ILE A 92 6.19 5.39 -1.71
N ARG A 93 5.10 5.80 -2.39
CA ARG A 93 5.18 6.59 -3.63
C ARG A 93 5.74 8.00 -3.44
N ASN A 94 5.58 8.61 -2.27
CA ASN A 94 6.07 9.95 -1.96
C ASN A 94 7.50 9.98 -1.40
N ILE A 95 8.22 8.85 -1.45
CA ILE A 95 9.63 8.79 -1.11
C ILE A 95 10.42 9.49 -2.21
N LYS A 96 11.25 10.47 -1.83
CA LYS A 96 12.16 11.16 -2.74
C LYS A 96 13.36 10.25 -3.01
N HIS A 97 13.78 10.15 -4.27
CA HIS A 97 15.03 9.47 -4.62
C HIS A 97 15.94 10.43 -5.36
N CYS A 98 17.25 10.25 -5.19
CA CYS A 98 18.22 10.98 -5.99
C CYS A 98 18.04 10.63 -7.48
N GLN A 99 17.89 11.65 -8.34
CA GLN A 99 17.79 11.47 -9.81
C GLN A 99 19.00 10.72 -10.40
N HIS A 100 20.16 10.86 -9.76
CA HIS A 100 21.43 10.34 -10.28
C HIS A 100 21.82 8.96 -9.73
N CYS A 101 21.91 8.79 -8.41
CA CYS A 101 22.31 7.50 -7.82
C CYS A 101 21.13 6.70 -7.25
N ARG A 102 19.91 7.26 -7.33
CA ARG A 102 18.64 6.57 -7.02
C ARG A 102 18.52 6.02 -5.59
N ILE A 103 19.38 6.48 -4.68
CA ILE A 103 19.17 6.26 -3.25
C ILE A 103 17.95 7.03 -2.78
N GLN A 104 17.21 6.46 -1.83
CA GLN A 104 16.18 7.15 -1.08
C GLN A 104 16.79 8.32 -0.31
N LEU A 105 16.15 9.48 -0.41
CA LEU A 105 16.50 10.74 0.24
C LEU A 105 15.42 11.11 1.25
N GLU A 106 15.80 11.84 2.29
CA GLU A 106 14.81 12.49 3.14
C GLU A 106 14.14 13.64 2.38
N LYS A 107 12.91 14.02 2.77
CA LYS A 107 12.10 14.98 2.00
C LYS A 107 12.81 16.33 1.88
N GLU A 108 13.59 16.70 2.87
CA GLU A 108 14.29 17.99 3.01
C GLU A 108 15.66 18.02 2.31
N ASP A 109 16.18 16.89 1.81
CA ASP A 109 17.51 16.84 1.22
C ASP A 109 17.54 17.51 -0.15
N ASN A 110 18.19 18.67 -0.24
CA ASN A 110 18.47 19.36 -1.50
C ASN A 110 19.62 18.71 -2.28
N TYR A 111 20.50 17.97 -1.59
CA TYR A 111 21.65 17.30 -2.18
C TYR A 111 21.74 15.87 -1.67
N CYS A 112 22.10 14.94 -2.55
CA CYS A 112 22.26 13.55 -2.18
C CYS A 112 23.48 13.35 -1.27
N PRO A 113 23.35 12.73 -0.07
CA PRO A 113 24.46 12.53 0.85
C PRO A 113 25.50 11.54 0.33
N ILE A 114 25.13 10.72 -0.66
CA ILE A 114 26.01 9.70 -1.25
C ILE A 114 26.77 10.24 -2.46
N CYS A 115 26.07 10.87 -3.41
CA CYS A 115 26.69 11.29 -4.67
C CYS A 115 26.94 12.81 -4.78
N GLY A 116 26.54 13.59 -3.78
CA GLY A 116 26.73 15.05 -3.71
C GLY A 116 25.98 15.86 -4.76
N LYS A 117 25.13 15.23 -5.59
CA LYS A 117 24.37 15.90 -6.66
C LYS A 117 23.04 16.43 -6.13
N TYR A 118 22.60 17.53 -6.73
CA TYR A 118 21.31 18.13 -6.43
C TYR A 118 20.18 17.10 -6.63
N ALA A 119 19.22 17.11 -5.71
CA ALA A 119 18.19 16.10 -5.56
C ALA A 119 16.85 16.48 -6.21
N GLY A 120 16.76 17.63 -6.90
CA GLY A 120 15.58 18.03 -7.68
C GLY A 120 15.55 17.39 -9.06
#